data_AF-A0A0D7B9I8-F1
#
_entry.id   AF-A0A0D7B9I8-F1
#
_cell.length_a   1.000
_cell.length_b   1.000
_cell.length_c   1.000
_cell.angle_alpha   90.00
_cell.angle_beta   90.00
_cell.angle_gamma   90.00
#
_symmetry.space_group_name_H-M   'P 1'
#
loop_
_entity.id
_entity.type
_entity.pdbx_description
1 polymer ?
#
loop_
_entity_poly.entity_id
_entity_poly.type
_entity_poly.pdbx_seq_one_letter_code
_entity_poly.pdbx_strand_id
1 'polypeptide(L)'
;MDLLQLSRTSKHLRSHLMNASARYAWRTAFEFVFLDGIREVREDLEEPRLANLFEQHCDRCAQKPGLPHLLLRARLCAPCFKSSSDFLSKPDLLKAVLKSVPTYDPARHVRLLQVTPYSGIASYLLYPEGQAALVTYSQYTREVEDYNYFDVNSHLEMVDETEKMKDKEFERWYKQEAKNFSGLWDECKQLYDFLDFLKVEVKQEKEKEKAKLREERKLDICARLTKAGYYPAGGTWDGVSWCHQKCERIFRRAERVTDEAWIKEDMLNILVNAGGLINQEERCQREVLWRQIRKEKWPAPNGLNA
;
A
#
# COMPACT_ATOMS: atom_id res chain seq x y z
N MET A 1 -10.91 1.16 -8.42
CA MET A 1 -9.93 1.63 -9.44
C MET A 1 -10.36 1.29 -10.87
N ASP A 2 -11.33 0.38 -11.05
CA ASP A 2 -11.70 -0.15 -12.36
C ASP A 2 -12.30 0.89 -13.32
N LEU A 3 -13.02 1.91 -12.83
CA LEU A 3 -13.53 2.99 -13.69
C LEU A 3 -12.41 3.78 -14.36
N LEU A 4 -11.31 4.04 -13.65
CA LEU A 4 -10.19 4.79 -14.22
C LEU A 4 -9.45 3.95 -15.26
N GLN A 5 -9.25 2.66 -14.99
CA GLN A 5 -8.69 1.73 -15.97
C GLN A 5 -9.61 1.59 -17.19
N LEU A 6 -10.92 1.49 -16.98
CA LEU A 6 -11.91 1.43 -18.05
C LEU A 6 -11.92 2.72 -18.89
N SER A 7 -11.76 3.88 -18.27
CA SER A 7 -11.63 5.15 -19.00
C SER A 7 -10.40 5.16 -19.93
N ARG A 8 -9.39 4.32 -19.69
CA ARG A 8 -8.16 4.29 -20.48
C ARG A 8 -8.22 3.36 -21.68
N THR A 9 -9.08 2.35 -21.66
CA THR A 9 -9.19 1.36 -22.73
C THR A 9 -9.81 1.94 -24.01
N SER A 10 -10.62 3.00 -23.92
CA SER A 10 -11.29 3.63 -25.07
C SER A 10 -11.35 5.15 -24.93
N LYS A 11 -11.10 5.88 -26.04
CA LYS A 11 -11.27 7.34 -26.10
C LYS A 11 -12.71 7.76 -25.78
N HIS A 12 -13.69 6.97 -26.21
CA HIS A 12 -15.10 7.26 -25.97
C HIS A 12 -15.46 7.09 -24.49
N LEU A 13 -15.00 6.00 -23.86
CA LEU A 13 -15.19 5.78 -22.43
C LEU A 13 -14.48 6.85 -21.60
N ARG A 14 -13.27 7.28 -22.00
CA ARG A 14 -12.59 8.42 -21.39
C ARG A 14 -13.46 9.66 -21.42
N SER A 15 -13.98 10.02 -22.59
CA SER A 15 -14.80 11.22 -22.77
C SER A 15 -16.06 11.19 -21.91
N HIS A 16 -16.70 10.03 -21.75
CA HIS A 16 -17.90 9.89 -20.92
C HIS A 16 -17.57 9.87 -19.42
N LEU A 17 -16.58 9.10 -19.00
CA LEU A 17 -16.23 8.94 -17.58
C LEU A 17 -15.53 10.18 -17.01
N MET A 18 -14.84 10.98 -17.82
CA MET A 18 -14.21 12.22 -17.37
C MET A 18 -15.18 13.42 -17.40
N ASN A 19 -16.45 13.22 -17.78
CA ASN A 19 -17.45 14.28 -17.77
C ASN A 19 -18.14 14.38 -16.39
N ALA A 20 -18.55 15.58 -15.99
CA ALA A 20 -19.37 15.81 -14.80
C ALA A 20 -20.65 14.97 -14.77
N SER A 21 -21.21 14.58 -15.92
CA SER A 21 -22.37 13.68 -15.99
C SER A 21 -22.11 12.29 -15.40
N ALA A 22 -20.85 11.84 -15.36
CA ALA A 22 -20.45 10.56 -14.77
C ALA A 22 -20.15 10.65 -13.27
N ARG A 23 -20.39 11.81 -12.63
CA ARG A 23 -20.15 12.04 -11.21
C ARG A 23 -20.78 10.97 -10.31
N TYR A 24 -22.01 10.56 -10.61
CA TYR A 24 -22.69 9.51 -9.86
C TYR A 24 -21.92 8.19 -9.90
N ALA A 25 -21.46 7.77 -11.09
CA ALA A 25 -20.70 6.52 -11.24
C ALA A 25 -19.39 6.54 -10.43
N TRP A 26 -18.68 7.67 -10.43
CA TRP A 26 -17.49 7.81 -9.59
C TRP A 26 -17.81 7.78 -8.11
N ARG A 27 -18.84 8.50 -7.66
CA ARG A 27 -19.25 8.50 -6.27
C ARG A 27 -19.63 7.10 -5.78
N THR A 28 -20.37 6.34 -6.59
CA THR A 28 -20.67 4.93 -6.31
C THR A 28 -19.41 4.08 -6.28
N ALA A 29 -18.46 4.29 -7.21
CA ALA A 29 -17.19 3.55 -7.20
C ALA A 29 -16.31 3.87 -5.98
N PHE A 30 -16.48 5.06 -5.40
CA PHE A 30 -15.87 5.48 -4.16
C PHE A 30 -16.74 5.21 -2.93
N GLU A 31 -17.94 4.65 -3.05
CA GLU A 31 -18.84 4.47 -1.91
C GLU A 31 -18.20 3.60 -0.82
N PHE A 32 -17.47 2.55 -1.20
CA PHE A 32 -16.66 1.77 -0.27
C PHE A 32 -15.50 2.56 0.37
N VAL A 33 -14.99 3.58 -0.31
CA VAL A 33 -13.98 4.51 0.22
C VAL A 33 -14.63 5.53 1.15
N PHE A 34 -15.87 5.94 0.88
CA PHE A 34 -16.62 6.93 1.62
C PHE A 34 -17.29 6.36 2.89
N LEU A 35 -17.66 5.08 2.89
CA LEU A 35 -18.31 4.41 4.03
C LEU A 35 -17.44 4.36 5.30
N ASP A 36 -16.11 4.51 5.18
CA ASP A 36 -15.16 4.43 6.30
C ASP A 36 -14.52 5.78 6.70
N GLY A 37 -14.95 6.93 6.15
CA GLY A 37 -14.54 8.22 6.74
C GLY A 37 -14.56 9.45 5.87
N ILE A 38 -14.45 9.34 4.55
CA ILE A 38 -14.48 10.51 3.65
C ILE A 38 -15.94 10.86 3.37
N ARG A 39 -16.49 11.78 4.15
CA ARG A 39 -17.94 12.05 4.14
C ARG A 39 -18.41 12.70 2.84
N GLU A 40 -17.61 13.59 2.25
CA GLU A 40 -17.90 14.27 0.99
C GLU A 40 -16.59 14.69 0.29
N VAL A 41 -16.50 14.52 -1.03
CA VAL A 41 -15.42 15.11 -1.84
C VAL A 41 -15.68 16.61 -1.93
N ARG A 42 -14.69 17.44 -1.60
CA ARG A 42 -14.82 18.89 -1.76
C ARG A 42 -15.20 19.28 -3.18
N GLU A 43 -15.98 20.36 -3.30
CA GLU A 43 -16.52 20.82 -4.59
C GLU A 43 -15.44 21.23 -5.60
N ASP A 44 -14.25 21.59 -5.11
CA ASP A 44 -13.09 21.99 -5.90
C ASP A 44 -12.28 20.79 -6.44
N LEU A 45 -12.61 19.55 -6.04
CA LEU A 45 -11.95 18.34 -6.54
C LEU A 45 -12.94 17.43 -7.26
N GLU A 46 -12.79 17.32 -8.59
CA GLU A 46 -13.58 16.38 -9.37
C GLU A 46 -13.20 14.94 -9.02
N GLU A 47 -14.19 14.04 -8.97
CA GLU A 47 -13.98 12.65 -8.60
C GLU A 47 -12.99 11.89 -9.51
N PRO A 48 -12.92 12.11 -10.85
CA PRO A 48 -11.87 11.51 -11.67
C PRO A 48 -10.46 11.99 -11.28
N ARG A 49 -10.33 13.27 -10.87
CA ARG A 49 -9.04 13.81 -10.40
C ARG A 49 -8.65 13.18 -9.07
N LEU A 50 -9.59 13.01 -8.16
CA LEU A 50 -9.40 12.25 -6.93
C LEU A 50 -8.94 10.82 -7.22
N ALA A 51 -9.59 10.12 -8.16
CA ALA A 51 -9.21 8.75 -8.55
C ALA A 51 -7.77 8.66 -9.05
N ASN A 52 -7.33 9.67 -9.79
CA ASN A 52 -5.98 9.75 -10.31
C ASN A 52 -4.92 9.86 -9.20
N LEU A 53 -5.25 10.42 -8.04
CA LEU A 53 -4.35 10.44 -6.87
C LEU A 53 -4.07 9.04 -6.31
N PHE A 54 -4.96 8.07 -6.55
CA PHE A 54 -4.81 6.68 -6.11
C PHE A 54 -4.04 5.79 -7.09
N GLU A 55 -3.77 6.27 -8.31
CA GLU A 55 -3.03 5.49 -9.28
C GLU A 55 -1.55 5.38 -8.95
N GLN A 56 -0.79 4.53 -9.65
CA GLN A 56 0.63 4.38 -9.34
C GLN A 56 1.50 5.37 -10.13
N HIS A 57 1.11 5.79 -11.32
CA HIS A 57 1.92 6.63 -12.20
C HIS A 57 1.96 8.12 -11.80
N CYS A 58 2.99 8.82 -12.28
CA CYS A 58 3.16 10.27 -12.16
C CYS A 58 2.28 11.03 -13.17
N ASP A 59 1.56 12.05 -12.70
CA ASP A 59 0.69 12.94 -13.49
C ASP A 59 1.42 13.64 -14.64
N ARG A 60 2.71 13.94 -14.46
CA ARG A 60 3.50 14.72 -15.42
C ARG A 60 4.15 13.85 -16.49
N CYS A 61 4.85 12.78 -16.09
CA CYS A 61 5.60 11.95 -17.03
C CYS A 61 4.93 10.62 -17.39
N ALA A 62 3.95 10.16 -16.61
CA ALA A 62 3.30 8.85 -16.72
C ALA A 62 4.21 7.60 -16.67
N GLN A 63 5.54 7.77 -16.69
CA GLN A 63 6.50 6.66 -16.76
C GLN A 63 6.88 6.09 -15.40
N LYS A 64 7.06 6.97 -14.40
CA LYS A 64 7.55 6.58 -13.08
C LYS A 64 6.41 6.52 -12.08
N PRO A 65 6.52 5.67 -11.05
CA PRO A 65 5.58 5.72 -9.95
C PRO A 65 5.64 7.10 -9.28
N GLY A 66 4.49 7.73 -9.11
CA GLY A 66 4.35 8.98 -8.38
C GLY A 66 4.07 8.73 -6.90
N LEU A 67 4.39 9.71 -6.06
CA LEU A 67 3.90 9.81 -4.70
C LEU A 67 2.69 10.75 -4.68
N PRO A 68 1.63 10.42 -3.93
CA PRO A 68 0.49 11.31 -3.79
C PRO A 68 0.84 12.49 -2.88
N HIS A 69 0.76 13.70 -3.42
CA HIS A 69 0.82 14.96 -2.69
C HIS A 69 -0.61 15.49 -2.56
N LEU A 70 -1.35 15.02 -1.56
CA LEU A 70 -2.81 15.20 -1.50
C LEU A 70 -3.24 16.67 -1.35
N LEU A 71 -2.52 17.44 -0.53
CA LEU A 71 -2.76 18.89 -0.39
C LEU A 71 -2.54 19.65 -1.70
N LEU A 72 -1.53 19.23 -2.46
CA LEU A 72 -1.23 19.77 -3.79
C LEU A 72 -2.12 19.16 -4.89
N ARG A 73 -2.98 18.20 -4.53
CA ARG A 73 -3.87 17.46 -5.45
C ARG A 73 -3.13 16.94 -6.68
N ALA A 74 -1.91 16.48 -6.46
CA ALA A 74 -1.02 16.03 -7.52
C ALA A 74 -0.36 14.71 -7.15
N ARG A 75 -0.13 13.86 -8.15
CA ARG A 75 0.69 12.67 -7.99
C ARG A 75 1.95 12.79 -8.83
N LEU A 76 3.10 12.98 -8.20
CA LEU A 76 4.34 13.26 -8.91
C LEU A 76 5.46 12.33 -8.47
N CYS A 77 6.27 11.88 -9.43
CA CYS A 77 7.52 11.22 -9.08
C CYS A 77 8.54 12.26 -8.60
N ALA A 78 9.49 11.86 -7.75
CA ALA A 78 10.44 12.79 -7.14
C ALA A 78 11.18 13.69 -8.18
N PRO A 79 11.63 13.19 -9.35
CA PRO A 79 12.23 14.06 -10.36
C PRO A 79 11.28 15.11 -10.94
N CYS A 80 10.03 14.74 -11.25
CA CYS A 80 9.03 15.67 -11.79
C CYS A 80 8.59 16.70 -10.76
N PHE A 81 8.57 16.31 -9.48
CA PHE A 81 8.26 17.17 -8.36
C PHE A 81 9.35 18.24 -8.17
N LYS A 82 10.62 17.81 -8.01
CA LYS A 82 11.77 18.72 -7.82
C LYS A 82 12.06 19.63 -9.01
N SER A 83 11.71 19.21 -10.23
CA SER A 83 11.88 20.03 -11.45
C SER A 83 10.64 20.85 -11.81
N SER A 84 9.61 20.83 -10.97
CA SER A 84 8.43 21.66 -11.21
C SER A 84 8.70 23.11 -10.82
N SER A 85 8.33 24.05 -11.68
CA SER A 85 8.23 25.47 -11.32
C SER A 85 6.99 25.76 -10.49
N ASP A 86 6.02 24.84 -10.49
CA ASP A 86 4.73 25.02 -9.81
C ASP A 86 4.84 24.84 -8.29
N PHE A 87 5.93 24.21 -7.84
CA PHE A 87 6.19 23.95 -6.42
C PHE A 87 7.55 24.51 -6.02
N LEU A 88 7.56 25.46 -5.09
CA LEU A 88 8.80 26.11 -4.64
C LEU A 88 9.05 25.86 -3.16
N SER A 89 10.33 25.75 -2.81
CA SER A 89 10.78 25.77 -1.42
C SER A 89 10.38 27.08 -0.75
N LYS A 90 10.24 27.10 0.59
CA LYS A 90 9.92 28.34 1.33
C LYS A 90 10.84 29.53 0.98
N PRO A 91 12.18 29.40 0.91
CA PRO A 91 13.06 30.49 0.48
C PRO A 91 12.79 30.98 -0.94
N ASP A 92 12.52 30.09 -1.89
CA ASP A 92 12.32 30.46 -3.29
C ASP A 92 10.93 31.05 -3.53
N LEU A 93 9.92 30.57 -2.78
CA LEU A 93 8.59 31.17 -2.77
C LEU A 93 8.64 32.61 -2.27
N LEU A 94 9.35 32.88 -1.16
CA LEU A 94 9.52 34.25 -0.66
C LEU A 94 10.19 35.15 -1.71
N LYS A 95 11.22 34.67 -2.41
CA LYS A 95 11.85 35.42 -3.51
C LYS A 95 10.84 35.72 -4.64
N ALA A 96 9.99 34.74 -4.98
CA ALA A 96 8.95 34.94 -6.00
C ALA A 96 7.92 35.99 -5.56
N VAL A 97 7.48 35.94 -4.29
CA VAL A 97 6.56 36.93 -3.70
C VAL A 97 7.18 38.32 -3.71
N LEU A 98 8.41 38.49 -3.21
CA LEU A 98 9.07 39.80 -3.17
C LEU A 98 9.40 40.34 -4.57
N LYS A 99 9.53 39.47 -5.58
CA LYS A 99 9.66 39.89 -6.97
C LYS A 99 8.34 40.44 -7.53
N SER A 100 7.21 39.82 -7.18
CA SER A 100 5.88 40.23 -7.63
C SER A 100 5.34 41.44 -6.85
N VAL A 101 5.55 41.45 -5.52
CA VAL A 101 5.08 42.47 -4.59
C VAL A 101 6.22 42.85 -3.63
N PRO A 102 7.13 43.77 -4.03
CA PRO A 102 8.34 44.10 -3.26
C PRO A 102 8.08 44.66 -1.86
N THR A 103 6.89 45.23 -1.64
CA THR A 103 6.50 45.87 -0.38
C THR A 103 5.62 44.98 0.50
N TYR A 104 5.47 43.70 0.17
CA TYR A 104 4.59 42.80 0.93
C TYR A 104 5.12 42.59 2.36
N ASP A 105 4.23 42.69 3.35
CA ASP A 105 4.58 42.55 4.76
C ASP A 105 5.10 41.13 5.07
N PRO A 106 6.36 40.97 5.53
CA PRO A 106 6.90 39.66 5.90
C PRO A 106 6.08 38.93 6.97
N ALA A 107 5.44 39.65 7.89
CA ALA A 107 4.62 39.04 8.94
C ALA A 107 3.35 38.40 8.37
N ARG A 108 2.71 39.04 7.37
CA ARG A 108 1.58 38.46 6.64
C ARG A 108 2.00 37.25 5.82
N HIS A 109 3.16 37.31 5.16
CA HIS A 109 3.69 36.19 4.38
C HIS A 109 3.86 34.92 5.23
N VAL A 110 4.38 35.05 6.47
CA VAL A 110 4.49 33.91 7.39
C VAL A 110 3.13 33.27 7.68
N ARG A 111 2.06 34.06 7.80
CA ARG A 111 0.71 33.55 8.02
C ARG A 111 0.13 32.92 6.76
N LEU A 112 0.36 33.50 5.58
CA LEU A 112 -0.04 32.87 4.31
C LEU A 112 0.55 31.47 4.16
N LEU A 113 1.83 31.28 4.51
CA LEU A 113 2.46 29.97 4.48
C LEU A 113 1.76 28.91 5.36
N GLN A 114 1.04 29.32 6.41
CA GLN A 114 0.31 28.40 7.30
C GLN A 114 -0.99 27.88 6.68
N VAL A 115 -1.52 28.56 5.66
CA VAL A 115 -2.77 28.22 4.97
C VAL A 115 -2.56 27.93 3.48
N THR A 116 -1.31 27.91 3.02
CA THR A 116 -0.95 27.54 1.65
C THR A 116 -0.80 26.03 1.54
N PRO A 117 -1.32 25.37 0.49
CA PRO A 117 -1.02 23.96 0.23
C PRO A 117 0.48 23.70 0.03
N TYR A 118 0.99 22.62 0.64
CA TYR A 118 2.40 22.21 0.50
C TYR A 118 2.59 20.69 0.43
N SER A 119 3.74 20.26 -0.09
CA SER A 119 4.20 18.88 -0.09
C SER A 119 4.85 18.52 1.25
N GLY A 120 4.04 18.28 2.26
CA GLY A 120 4.55 17.80 3.54
C GLY A 120 3.43 17.13 4.32
N ILE A 121 3.66 15.89 4.71
CA ILE A 121 2.81 15.23 5.71
C ILE A 121 3.33 15.56 7.13
N ALA A 122 4.63 15.86 7.24
CA ALA A 122 5.28 16.28 8.48
C ALA A 122 5.15 17.79 8.65
N SER A 123 3.95 18.27 8.91
CA SER A 123 3.83 19.54 9.62
C SER A 123 3.60 19.24 11.08
N TYR A 124 4.33 19.97 11.93
CA TYR A 124 3.86 20.21 13.27
C TYR A 124 2.47 20.83 13.12
N LEU A 125 1.41 20.08 13.41
CA LEU A 125 0.11 20.67 13.64
C LEU A 125 0.28 21.52 14.89
N LEU A 126 0.53 22.81 14.72
CA LEU A 126 0.14 23.78 15.72
C LEU A 126 -1.38 23.79 15.67
N TYR A 127 -2.01 22.91 16.46
CA TYR A 127 -3.43 23.07 16.73
C TYR A 127 -3.64 24.50 17.23
N PRO A 128 -4.77 25.16 16.91
CA PRO A 128 -5.09 26.51 17.41
C PRO A 128 -4.93 26.67 18.92
N GLU A 129 -4.97 25.56 19.66
CA GLU A 129 -4.83 25.43 21.11
C GLU A 129 -3.38 25.27 21.61
N GLY A 130 -2.37 25.36 20.73
CA GLY A 130 -0.95 25.33 21.10
C GLY A 130 -0.40 23.94 21.44
N GLN A 131 -1.16 22.87 21.28
CA GLN A 131 -0.63 21.52 21.32
C GLN A 131 0.03 21.21 19.97
N ALA A 132 1.29 20.81 19.97
CA ALA A 132 1.96 20.28 18.79
C ALA A 132 1.95 18.75 18.87
N ALA A 133 1.10 18.10 18.08
CA ALA A 133 1.23 16.66 17.87
C ALA A 133 2.09 16.44 16.63
N LEU A 134 3.28 15.88 16.82
CA LEU A 134 4.11 15.41 15.72
C LEU A 134 3.50 14.13 15.16
N VAL A 135 2.56 14.25 14.21
CA VAL A 135 2.11 13.11 13.43
C VAL A 135 3.11 12.92 12.28
N THR A 136 4.23 12.27 12.59
CA THR A 136 5.19 11.89 11.57
C THR A 136 4.64 10.70 10.80
N TYR A 137 4.07 10.94 9.61
CA TYR A 137 3.98 9.90 8.57
C TYR A 137 5.37 9.67 7.91
N SER A 138 6.43 9.66 8.73
CA SER A 138 7.84 9.62 8.31
C SER A 138 8.27 8.30 7.69
N GLN A 139 7.40 7.29 7.67
CA GLN A 139 7.70 5.99 7.05
C GLN A 139 7.81 6.09 5.52
N TYR A 140 7.26 7.13 4.89
CA TYR A 140 7.20 7.25 3.43
C TYR A 140 8.36 8.03 2.79
N THR A 141 9.17 8.75 3.57
CA THR A 141 10.17 9.69 3.01
C THR A 141 11.50 9.61 3.74
N ARG A 142 12.15 8.44 3.75
CA ARG A 142 13.55 8.33 4.23
C ARG A 142 14.56 9.13 3.38
N GLU A 143 14.16 9.64 2.21
CA GLU A 143 15.04 10.32 1.24
C GLU A 143 14.56 11.71 0.80
N VAL A 144 13.46 12.23 1.36
CA VAL A 144 13.01 13.60 1.04
C VAL A 144 13.49 14.49 2.18
N GLU A 145 14.59 15.20 1.94
CA GLU A 145 15.02 16.32 2.77
C GLU A 145 13.82 17.23 3.10
N ASP A 146 13.72 17.67 4.36
CA ASP A 146 12.62 18.41 5.05
C ASP A 146 12.20 19.74 4.39
N TYR A 147 11.97 19.78 3.09
CA TYR A 147 11.51 20.97 2.40
C TYR A 147 10.01 20.85 2.15
N ASN A 148 9.24 21.65 2.88
CA ASN A 148 7.89 22.01 2.49
C ASN A 148 7.99 22.79 1.17
N TYR A 149 7.57 22.18 0.06
CA TYR A 149 7.36 22.90 -1.20
C TYR A 149 5.91 23.35 -1.27
N PHE A 150 5.67 24.59 -1.67
CA PHE A 150 4.36 25.22 -1.70
C PHE A 150 3.86 25.35 -3.13
N ASP A 151 2.55 25.24 -3.33
CA ASP A 151 1.92 25.57 -4.60
C ASP A 151 2.08 27.08 -4.88
N VAL A 152 2.84 27.42 -5.91
CA VAL A 152 3.20 28.81 -6.22
C VAL A 152 1.98 29.62 -6.62
N ASN A 153 1.10 29.05 -7.45
CA ASN A 153 -0.05 29.77 -7.97
C ASN A 153 -1.04 30.12 -6.86
N SER A 154 -1.41 29.14 -6.02
CA SER A 154 -2.29 29.35 -4.87
C SER A 154 -1.72 30.42 -3.93
N HIS A 155 -0.40 30.39 -3.69
CA HIS A 155 0.24 31.37 -2.82
C HIS A 155 0.21 32.79 -3.41
N LEU A 156 0.51 32.93 -4.70
CA LEU A 156 0.49 34.24 -5.37
C LEU A 156 -0.93 34.81 -5.47
N GLU A 157 -1.95 33.98 -5.67
CA GLU A 157 -3.35 34.39 -5.63
C GLU A 157 -3.74 34.94 -4.26
N MET A 158 -3.35 34.27 -3.17
CA MET A 158 -3.58 34.77 -1.81
C MET A 158 -2.82 36.07 -1.53
N VAL A 159 -1.61 36.23 -2.07
CA VAL A 159 -0.85 37.49 -1.95
C VAL A 159 -1.59 38.63 -2.64
N ASP A 160 -2.05 38.43 -3.88
CA ASP A 160 -2.80 39.43 -4.65
C ASP A 160 -4.11 39.84 -3.95
N GLU A 161 -4.85 38.85 -3.42
CA GLU A 161 -6.09 39.11 -2.68
C GLU A 161 -5.82 39.95 -1.42
N THR A 162 -4.73 39.66 -0.70
CA THR A 162 -4.49 40.22 0.64
C THR A 162 -3.60 41.45 0.68
N GLU A 163 -2.90 41.78 -0.41
CA GLU A 163 -1.94 42.90 -0.47
C GLU A 163 -2.57 44.22 0.00
N LYS A 164 -3.80 44.50 -0.46
CA LYS A 164 -4.48 45.78 -0.23
C LYS A 164 -5.39 45.77 1.00
N MET A 165 -5.50 44.65 1.70
CA MET A 165 -6.35 44.54 2.89
C MET A 165 -5.76 45.29 4.07
N LYS A 166 -6.62 45.95 4.86
CA LYS A 166 -6.21 46.49 6.17
C LYS A 166 -6.01 45.35 7.17
N ASP A 167 -5.25 45.58 8.24
CA ASP A 167 -4.90 44.53 9.21
C ASP A 167 -6.12 43.79 9.79
N LYS A 168 -7.19 44.52 10.11
CA LYS A 168 -8.44 43.92 10.63
C LYS A 168 -9.18 43.08 9.59
N GLU A 169 -9.09 43.45 8.32
CA GLU A 169 -9.69 42.70 7.20
C GLU A 169 -8.88 41.44 6.94
N PHE A 170 -7.54 41.57 6.88
CA PHE A 170 -6.61 40.46 6.76
C PHE A 170 -6.78 39.43 7.89
N GLU A 171 -6.91 39.87 9.15
CA GLU A 171 -7.13 38.94 10.28
C GLU A 171 -8.41 38.11 10.12
N ARG A 172 -9.48 38.75 9.63
CA ARG A 172 -10.76 38.05 9.40
C ARG A 172 -10.62 37.05 8.25
N TRP A 173 -10.00 37.48 7.15
CA TRP A 173 -9.71 36.62 6.01
C TRP A 173 -8.85 35.42 6.43
N TYR A 174 -7.75 35.65 7.14
CA TYR A 174 -6.84 34.60 7.59
C TYR A 174 -7.52 33.58 8.49
N LYS A 175 -8.37 34.02 9.44
CA LYS A 175 -9.11 33.09 10.31
C LYS A 175 -10.07 32.21 9.52
N GLN A 176 -10.73 32.77 8.51
CA GLN A 176 -11.61 32.00 7.64
C GLN A 176 -10.80 31.00 6.80
N GLU A 177 -9.69 31.44 6.21
CA GLU A 177 -8.86 30.59 5.37
C GLU A 177 -8.15 29.49 6.17
N ALA A 178 -7.71 29.79 7.38
CA ALA A 178 -7.18 28.78 8.31
C ALA A 178 -8.21 27.69 8.64
N LYS A 179 -9.49 28.06 8.78
CA LYS A 179 -10.58 27.09 8.95
C LYS A 179 -10.80 26.25 7.69
N ASN A 180 -10.79 26.87 6.51
CA ASN A 180 -10.92 26.18 5.22
C ASN A 180 -9.77 25.19 5.00
N PHE A 181 -8.54 25.61 5.31
CA PHE A 181 -7.33 24.82 5.21
C PHE A 181 -7.31 23.66 6.20
N SER A 182 -7.77 23.86 7.44
CA SER A 182 -7.92 22.76 8.40
C SER A 182 -8.87 21.67 7.87
N GLY A 183 -9.98 22.06 7.25
CA GLY A 183 -10.89 21.09 6.61
C GLY A 183 -10.25 20.33 5.45
N LEU A 184 -9.47 21.02 4.61
CA LEU A 184 -8.67 20.37 3.56
C LEU A 184 -7.65 19.38 4.13
N TRP A 185 -7.01 19.74 5.24
CA TRP A 185 -6.04 18.89 5.92
C TRP A 185 -6.68 17.62 6.47
N ASP A 186 -7.83 17.74 7.13
CA ASP A 186 -8.57 16.61 7.67
C ASP A 186 -9.00 15.62 6.56
N GLU A 187 -9.42 16.13 5.41
CA GLU A 187 -9.71 15.31 4.23
C GLU A 187 -8.44 14.60 3.72
N CYS A 188 -7.33 15.33 3.56
CA CYS A 188 -6.05 14.74 3.13
C CYS A 188 -5.58 13.65 4.09
N LYS A 189 -5.79 13.84 5.40
CA LYS A 189 -5.49 12.83 6.41
C LYS A 189 -6.33 11.56 6.22
N GLN A 190 -7.65 11.70 6.05
CA GLN A 190 -8.54 10.56 5.80
C GLN A 190 -8.14 9.80 4.52
N LEU A 191 -7.77 10.53 3.47
CA LEU A 191 -7.26 9.95 2.22
C LEU A 191 -5.92 9.19 2.43
N TYR A 192 -5.01 9.70 3.26
CA TYR A 192 -3.79 8.98 3.62
C TYR A 192 -4.08 7.71 4.42
N ASP A 193 -4.95 7.80 5.43
CA ASP A 193 -5.34 6.65 6.25
C ASP A 193 -5.97 5.55 5.37
N PHE A 194 -6.80 5.94 4.40
CA PHE A 194 -7.38 5.01 3.43
C PHE A 194 -6.32 4.42 2.47
N LEU A 195 -5.37 5.23 1.98
CA LEU A 195 -4.24 4.72 1.18
C LEU A 195 -3.42 3.67 1.94
N ASP A 196 -3.25 3.86 3.25
CA ASP A 196 -2.52 2.93 4.09
C ASP A 196 -3.31 1.65 4.35
N PHE A 197 -4.62 1.76 4.58
CA PHE A 197 -5.52 0.61 4.62
C PHE A 197 -5.43 -0.23 3.34
N LEU A 198 -5.53 0.39 2.16
CA LEU A 198 -5.42 -0.31 0.87
C LEU A 198 -4.09 -1.04 0.71
N LYS A 199 -2.97 -0.45 1.14
CA LYS A 199 -1.66 -1.11 1.09
C LYS A 199 -1.63 -2.35 1.99
N VAL A 200 -2.24 -2.27 3.17
CA VAL A 200 -2.35 -3.40 4.11
C VAL A 200 -3.18 -4.52 3.48
N GLU A 201 -4.35 -4.21 2.93
CA GLU A 201 -5.21 -5.20 2.26
C GLU A 201 -4.50 -5.88 1.09
N VAL A 202 -3.92 -5.11 0.17
CA VAL A 202 -3.15 -5.65 -0.98
C VAL A 202 -2.00 -6.54 -0.50
N LYS A 203 -1.32 -6.17 0.59
CA LYS A 203 -0.26 -6.98 1.18
C LYS A 203 -0.81 -8.29 1.74
N GLN A 204 -1.94 -8.24 2.45
CA GLN A 204 -2.59 -9.43 3.00
C GLN A 204 -3.06 -10.39 1.90
N GLU A 205 -3.70 -9.87 0.84
CA GLU A 205 -4.13 -10.66 -0.31
C GLU A 205 -2.94 -11.37 -0.99
N LYS A 206 -1.85 -10.64 -1.23
CA LYS A 206 -0.61 -11.23 -1.77
C LYS A 206 -0.04 -12.32 -0.87
N GLU A 207 -0.09 -12.15 0.45
CA GLU A 207 0.37 -13.19 1.37
C GLU A 207 -0.56 -14.40 1.42
N LYS A 208 -1.88 -14.20 1.30
CA LYS A 208 -2.87 -15.29 1.13
C LYS A 208 -2.60 -16.08 -0.16
N GLU A 209 -2.36 -15.38 -1.28
CA GLU A 209 -2.01 -16.01 -2.56
C GLU A 209 -0.70 -16.80 -2.47
N LYS A 210 0.34 -16.21 -1.89
CA LYS A 210 1.60 -16.91 -1.63
C LYS A 210 1.42 -18.12 -0.72
N ALA A 211 0.57 -18.02 0.30
CA ALA A 211 0.27 -19.15 1.19
C ALA A 211 -0.39 -20.30 0.43
N LYS A 212 -1.35 -19.98 -0.46
CA LYS A 212 -1.96 -20.97 -1.35
C LYS A 212 -0.93 -21.63 -2.26
N LEU A 213 -0.02 -20.86 -2.87
CA LEU A 213 1.04 -21.40 -3.71
C LEU A 213 2.03 -22.30 -2.94
N ARG A 214 2.37 -21.95 -1.70
CA ARG A 214 3.20 -22.80 -0.82
C ARG A 214 2.51 -24.13 -0.51
N GLU A 215 1.20 -24.12 -0.29
CA GLU A 215 0.43 -25.34 -0.03
C GLU A 215 0.33 -26.20 -1.30
N GLU A 216 -0.01 -25.62 -2.45
CA GLU A 216 -0.01 -26.32 -3.75
C GLU A 216 1.35 -26.95 -4.03
N ARG A 217 2.43 -26.20 -3.80
CA ARG A 217 3.81 -26.68 -3.93
C ARG A 217 4.08 -27.87 -3.03
N LYS A 218 3.70 -27.79 -1.75
CA LYS A 218 3.88 -28.87 -0.78
C LYS A 218 3.16 -30.14 -1.24
N LEU A 219 1.90 -30.02 -1.67
CA LEU A 219 1.12 -31.14 -2.18
C LEU A 219 1.78 -31.79 -3.41
N ASP A 220 2.27 -30.98 -4.36
CA ASP A 220 2.94 -31.51 -5.56
C ASP A 220 4.24 -32.24 -5.22
N ILE A 221 5.07 -31.69 -4.31
CA ILE A 221 6.28 -32.37 -3.82
C ILE A 221 5.92 -33.72 -3.19
N CYS A 222 4.91 -33.74 -2.31
CA CYS A 222 4.47 -34.97 -1.65
C CYS A 222 3.97 -36.01 -2.66
N ALA A 223 3.23 -35.57 -3.69
CA ALA A 223 2.78 -36.44 -4.77
C ALA A 223 3.94 -37.03 -5.58
N ARG A 224 4.95 -36.20 -5.92
CA ARG A 224 6.17 -36.64 -6.63
C ARG A 224 7.00 -37.62 -5.80
N LEU A 225 7.19 -37.35 -4.51
CA LEU A 225 7.88 -38.27 -3.60
C LEU A 225 7.13 -39.61 -3.47
N THR A 226 5.81 -39.56 -3.33
CA THR A 226 4.96 -40.76 -3.30
C THR A 226 5.10 -41.57 -4.59
N LYS A 227 5.08 -40.89 -5.75
CA LYS A 227 5.29 -41.52 -7.06
C LYS A 227 6.69 -42.14 -7.20
N ALA A 228 7.69 -41.56 -6.53
CA ALA A 228 9.06 -42.09 -6.46
C ALA A 228 9.23 -43.19 -5.39
N GLY A 229 8.17 -43.61 -4.68
CA GLY A 229 8.21 -44.68 -3.70
C GLY A 229 8.65 -44.26 -2.30
N TYR A 230 8.62 -42.96 -1.98
CA TYR A 230 8.97 -42.41 -0.68
C TYR A 230 7.74 -41.98 0.12
N TYR A 231 7.76 -42.24 1.42
CA TYR A 231 6.65 -41.95 2.34
C TYR A 231 7.17 -41.28 3.63
N PRO A 232 6.33 -40.49 4.31
CA PRO A 232 6.70 -39.86 5.57
C PRO A 232 6.85 -40.93 6.67
N ALA A 233 7.95 -40.89 7.42
CA ALA A 233 8.21 -41.85 8.50
C ALA A 233 7.11 -41.84 9.60
N GLY A 234 6.46 -40.69 9.80
CA GLY A 234 5.38 -40.47 10.76
C GLY A 234 3.97 -40.70 10.22
N GLY A 235 3.81 -41.24 9.00
CA GLY A 235 2.52 -41.59 8.42
C GLY A 235 1.77 -40.45 7.72
N THR A 236 1.99 -39.17 8.10
CA THR A 236 1.45 -38.02 7.36
C THR A 236 2.56 -37.06 6.93
N TRP A 237 2.36 -36.40 5.78
CA TRP A 237 3.27 -35.38 5.26
C TRP A 237 3.31 -34.13 6.14
N ASP A 238 2.25 -33.87 6.91
CA ASP A 238 2.18 -32.78 7.90
C ASP A 238 3.04 -33.04 9.14
N GLY A 239 3.26 -34.31 9.48
CA GLY A 239 4.09 -34.73 10.61
C GLY A 239 5.58 -34.85 10.29
N VAL A 240 5.99 -34.64 9.03
CA VAL A 240 7.41 -34.67 8.67
C VAL A 240 8.06 -33.39 9.22
N SER A 241 8.92 -33.57 10.21
CA SER A 241 9.78 -32.50 10.70
C SER A 241 10.78 -32.13 9.61
N TRP A 242 10.50 -31.09 8.84
CA TRP A 242 11.42 -30.53 7.86
C TRP A 242 12.51 -29.66 8.52
N CYS A 243 13.06 -30.14 9.63
CA CYS A 243 14.02 -29.40 10.47
C CYS A 243 15.32 -29.04 9.74
N HIS A 244 15.58 -29.65 8.58
CA HIS A 244 16.67 -29.25 7.72
C HIS A 244 16.33 -27.97 6.96
N GLN A 245 17.08 -26.89 7.21
CA GLN A 245 16.89 -25.55 6.61
C GLN A 245 16.73 -25.57 5.08
N LYS A 246 17.42 -26.51 4.39
CA LYS A 246 17.26 -26.68 2.93
C LYS A 246 15.87 -27.20 2.53
N CYS A 247 15.29 -28.14 3.29
CA CYS A 247 13.94 -28.65 3.04
C CYS A 247 12.91 -27.57 3.28
N GLU A 248 13.02 -26.86 4.41
CA GLU A 248 12.15 -25.74 4.73
C GLU A 248 12.17 -24.67 3.61
N ARG A 249 13.35 -24.34 3.08
CA ARG A 249 13.48 -23.46 1.93
C ARG A 249 12.78 -23.98 0.68
N ILE A 250 12.80 -25.29 0.41
CA ILE A 250 12.12 -25.87 -0.76
C ILE A 250 10.60 -25.71 -0.61
N PHE A 251 10.03 -26.00 0.56
CA PHE A 251 8.58 -25.91 0.80
C PHE A 251 8.07 -24.47 0.95
N ARG A 252 8.88 -23.54 1.49
CA ARG A 252 8.44 -22.16 1.73
C ARG A 252 8.40 -21.26 0.49
N ARG A 253 8.86 -21.73 -0.67
CA ARG A 253 8.75 -20.92 -1.90
C ARG A 253 7.31 -20.84 -2.36
N ALA A 254 6.85 -19.62 -2.62
CA ALA A 254 5.54 -19.35 -3.18
C ALA A 254 5.57 -19.44 -4.71
N GLU A 255 5.97 -20.60 -5.23
CA GLU A 255 6.08 -20.87 -6.67
C GLU A 255 5.71 -22.33 -6.96
N ARG A 256 5.15 -22.59 -8.14
CA ARG A 256 4.83 -23.97 -8.55
C ARG A 256 6.11 -24.78 -8.76
N VAL A 257 6.04 -26.08 -8.48
CA VAL A 257 7.14 -27.00 -8.80
C VAL A 257 7.06 -27.35 -10.26
N THR A 258 8.07 -26.95 -11.02
CA THR A 258 8.25 -27.40 -12.40
C THR A 258 9.19 -28.60 -12.44
N ASP A 259 9.14 -29.38 -13.52
CA ASP A 259 10.08 -30.50 -13.69
C ASP A 259 11.53 -30.02 -13.78
N GLU A 260 11.76 -28.86 -14.42
CA GLU A 260 13.06 -28.22 -14.46
C GLU A 260 13.56 -27.87 -13.05
N ALA A 261 12.73 -27.22 -12.22
CA ALA A 261 13.10 -26.87 -10.86
C ALA A 261 13.37 -28.13 -10.02
N TRP A 262 12.51 -29.15 -10.16
CA TRP A 262 12.64 -30.43 -9.46
C TRP A 262 14.01 -31.09 -9.71
N ILE A 263 14.45 -31.13 -10.97
CA ILE A 263 15.73 -31.71 -11.39
C ILE A 263 16.90 -30.80 -10.99
N LYS A 264 16.83 -29.51 -11.35
CA LYS A 264 17.91 -28.55 -11.17
C LYS A 264 18.29 -28.34 -9.70
N GLU A 265 17.30 -28.38 -8.81
CA GLU A 265 17.53 -28.20 -7.38
C GLU A 265 17.81 -29.51 -6.64
N ASP A 266 17.86 -30.63 -7.36
CA ASP A 266 18.05 -31.96 -6.80
C ASP A 266 17.11 -32.24 -5.60
N MET A 267 15.83 -31.86 -5.76
CA MET A 267 14.88 -31.84 -4.66
C MET A 267 14.70 -33.22 -4.03
N LEU A 268 14.66 -34.26 -4.85
CA LEU A 268 14.51 -35.64 -4.39
C LEU A 268 15.62 -36.01 -3.41
N ASN A 269 16.89 -35.84 -3.81
CA ASN A 269 18.02 -36.21 -2.96
C ASN A 269 18.07 -35.36 -1.69
N ILE A 270 17.81 -34.05 -1.79
CA ILE A 270 17.78 -33.17 -0.61
C ILE A 270 16.73 -33.64 0.39
N LEU A 271 15.53 -34.00 -0.07
CA LEU A 271 14.41 -34.39 0.78
C LEU A 271 14.61 -35.78 1.37
N VAL A 272 15.16 -36.74 0.61
CA VAL A 272 15.50 -38.08 1.09
C VAL A 272 16.62 -38.01 2.14
N ASN A 273 17.67 -37.25 1.88
CA ASN A 273 18.81 -37.11 2.79
C ASN A 273 18.48 -36.33 4.08
N ALA A 274 17.34 -35.66 4.15
CA ALA A 274 16.89 -34.99 5.37
C ALA A 274 16.38 -35.97 6.44
N GLY A 275 16.30 -37.27 6.16
CA GLY A 275 16.06 -38.33 7.16
C GLY A 275 14.62 -38.44 7.64
N GLY A 276 13.68 -37.71 7.03
CA GLY A 276 12.24 -37.75 7.35
C GLY A 276 11.42 -38.73 6.52
N LEU A 277 12.03 -39.35 5.50
CA LEU A 277 11.35 -40.21 4.53
C LEU A 277 11.83 -41.65 4.67
N ILE A 278 10.91 -42.58 4.50
CA ILE A 278 11.19 -44.02 4.38
C ILE A 278 10.79 -44.47 2.98
N ASN A 279 11.53 -45.42 2.42
CA ASN A 279 11.13 -46.02 1.15
C ASN A 279 9.95 -46.99 1.35
N GLN A 280 9.34 -47.42 0.25
CA GLN A 280 8.17 -48.32 0.28
C GLN A 280 8.47 -49.64 1.01
N GLU A 281 9.67 -50.19 0.85
CA GLU A 281 10.07 -51.46 1.47
C GLU A 281 10.17 -51.33 2.99
N GLU A 282 10.88 -50.31 3.48
CA GLU A 282 10.98 -49.96 4.90
C GLU A 282 9.61 -49.69 5.51
N ARG A 283 8.71 -49.03 4.77
CA ARG A 283 7.32 -48.82 5.19
C ARG A 283 6.59 -50.14 5.38
N CYS A 284 6.66 -51.06 4.41
CA CYS A 284 6.04 -52.38 4.51
C CYS A 284 6.59 -53.16 5.71
N GLN A 285 7.90 -53.13 5.94
CA GLN A 285 8.54 -53.77 7.10
C GLN A 285 8.02 -53.21 8.43
N ARG A 286 7.91 -51.87 8.55
CA ARG A 286 7.36 -51.21 9.74
C ARG A 286 5.89 -51.55 9.97
N GLU A 287 5.06 -51.58 8.93
CA GLU A 287 3.65 -51.93 9.06
C GLU A 287 3.46 -53.38 9.55
N VAL A 288 4.28 -54.32 9.07
CA VAL A 288 4.28 -55.72 9.55
C VAL A 288 4.67 -55.77 11.03
N LEU A 289 5.74 -55.09 11.42
CA LEU A 289 6.20 -55.02 12.82
C LEU A 289 5.12 -54.41 13.74
N TRP A 290 4.47 -53.32 13.32
CA TRP A 290 3.38 -52.72 14.09
C TRP A 290 2.18 -53.64 14.26
N ARG A 291 1.82 -54.42 13.22
CA ARG A 291 0.76 -55.43 13.32
C ARG A 291 1.12 -56.54 14.31
N GLN A 292 2.40 -56.96 14.35
CA GLN A 292 2.89 -57.93 15.33
C GLN A 292 2.80 -57.36 16.76
N ILE A 293 3.37 -56.18 17.01
CA ILE A 293 3.33 -55.52 18.32
C ILE A 293 1.90 -55.31 18.81
N ARG A 294 0.98 -54.91 17.92
CA ARG A 294 -0.43 -54.70 18.28
C ARG A 294 -1.12 -56.00 18.70
N LYS A 295 -0.85 -57.10 18.00
CA LYS A 295 -1.37 -58.43 18.38
C LYS A 295 -0.83 -58.90 19.72
N GLU A 296 0.44 -58.63 20.02
CA GLU A 296 1.09 -59.04 21.28
C GLU A 296 0.63 -58.19 22.48
N LYS A 297 0.57 -56.86 22.33
CA LYS A 297 0.23 -55.95 23.44
C LYS A 297 -1.27 -55.80 23.69
N TRP A 298 -2.09 -55.95 22.65
CA TRP A 298 -3.55 -55.90 22.74
C TRP A 298 -4.13 -57.13 22.06
N PRO A 299 -4.01 -58.32 22.67
CA PRO A 299 -4.71 -59.50 22.18
C PRO A 299 -6.20 -59.17 22.13
N ALA A 300 -6.86 -59.53 21.02
CA ALA A 300 -8.30 -59.37 20.91
C ALA A 300 -8.96 -60.00 22.15
N PRO A 301 -9.95 -59.34 22.78
CA PRO A 301 -10.59 -59.90 23.96
C PRO A 301 -11.11 -61.30 23.61
N ASN A 302 -10.56 -62.31 24.29
CA ASN A 302 -10.94 -63.70 24.09
C ASN A 302 -12.41 -63.86 24.51
N GLY A 303 -13.32 -63.84 23.53
CA GLY A 303 -14.71 -64.23 23.70
C GLY A 303 -15.63 -63.18 24.32
N LEU A 304 -16.29 -62.42 23.46
CA LEU A 304 -17.75 -62.31 23.56
C LEU A 304 -18.33 -63.35 22.60
N ASN A 305 -18.26 -64.62 23.01
CA ASN A 305 -19.10 -65.66 22.42
C ASN A 305 -20.52 -65.37 22.93
N ALA A 306 -21.38 -64.86 22.06
CA ALA A 306 -22.82 -64.88 22.24
C ALA A 306 -23.36 -66.30 21.94
#